data_AF-A0A4Q3YT55-F1
#
_entry.id   AF-A0A4Q3YT55-F1
#
_cell.length_a   1.000
_cell.length_b   1.000
_cell.length_c   1.000
_cell.angle_alpha   90.00
_cell.angle_beta   90.00
_cell.angle_gamma   90.00
#
_symmetry.space_group_name_H-M   'P 1'
#
loop_
_entity.id
_entity.type
_entity.pdbx_description
1 polymer ?
#
loop_
_entity_poly.entity_id
_entity_poly.type
_entity_poly.pdbx_seq_one_letter_code
_entity_poly.pdbx_strand_id
1 'polypeptide(L)'
;MSDHETWLKKTLADILGEDRGLPDYMIDRMRKFRPEDLDELRKNERDAVTSAIGRVARQSRDARGAELGAGEGRPEYVDGDIDWGLRAARSALEAQPAGQRSEKANELLADCECPAATGPTPGRDGGSGFDDPIATQD
;
A
#
# COMPACT_ATOMS: atom_id res chain seq x y z
N MET A 1 11.22 18.10 -7.86
CA MET A 1 10.70 17.24 -6.78
C MET A 1 10.86 17.96 -5.47
N SER A 2 9.84 17.93 -4.62
CA SER A 2 9.95 18.46 -3.26
C SER A 2 10.75 17.52 -2.34
N ASP A 3 11.22 18.02 -1.21
CA ASP A 3 11.87 17.19 -0.17
C ASP A 3 10.94 16.06 0.29
N HIS A 4 9.65 16.35 0.34
CA HIS A 4 8.60 15.40 0.68
C HIS A 4 8.43 14.27 -0.35
N GLU A 5 8.39 14.59 -1.65
CA GLU A 5 8.34 13.56 -2.71
C GLU A 5 9.60 12.71 -2.74
N THR A 6 10.75 13.32 -2.46
CA THR A 6 12.04 12.61 -2.35
C THR A 6 12.02 11.62 -1.20
N TRP A 7 11.51 12.05 -0.03
CA TRP A 7 11.30 11.18 1.11
C TRP A 7 10.34 10.03 0.81
N LEU A 8 9.18 10.31 0.18
CA LEU A 8 8.20 9.28 -0.19
C LEU A 8 8.80 8.20 -1.08
N LYS A 9 9.52 8.61 -2.13
CA LYS A 9 10.17 7.67 -3.06
C LYS A 9 11.21 6.81 -2.37
N LYS A 10 12.05 7.42 -1.53
CA LYS A 10 13.09 6.68 -0.81
C LYS A 10 12.48 5.68 0.16
N THR A 11 11.51 6.12 0.97
CA THR A 11 10.81 5.27 1.92
C THR A 11 10.11 4.10 1.22
N LEU A 12 9.42 4.37 0.11
CA LEU A 12 8.75 3.31 -0.65
C LEU A 12 9.76 2.36 -1.30
N ALA A 13 10.87 2.87 -1.85
CA ALA A 13 11.92 2.06 -2.43
C ALA A 13 12.54 1.11 -1.40
N ASP A 14 12.82 1.61 -0.19
CA ASP A 14 13.35 0.84 0.93
C ASP A 14 12.37 -0.28 1.35
N ILE A 15 11.07 0.02 1.46
CA ILE A 15 10.03 -0.96 1.79
C ILE A 15 9.90 -2.06 0.72
N LEU A 16 9.99 -1.67 -0.55
CA LEU A 16 9.83 -2.57 -1.69
C LEU A 16 11.10 -3.37 -1.99
N GLY A 17 12.26 -2.92 -1.50
CA GLY A 17 13.58 -3.44 -1.84
C GLY A 17 13.93 -3.16 -3.31
N GLU A 18 13.71 -1.92 -3.76
CA GLU A 18 13.95 -1.49 -5.14
C GLU A 18 15.05 -0.44 -5.21
N ASP A 19 16.23 -0.86 -5.67
CA ASP A 19 17.41 0.01 -5.74
C ASP A 19 17.48 0.83 -7.03
N ARG A 20 16.64 0.52 -8.04
CA ARG A 20 16.63 1.23 -9.34
C ARG A 20 15.87 2.57 -9.30
N GLY A 21 15.26 2.89 -8.17
CA GLY A 21 14.39 4.04 -8.00
C GLY A 21 12.96 3.79 -8.48
N LEU A 22 12.04 4.66 -8.05
CA LEU A 22 10.61 4.56 -8.36
C LEU A 22 10.15 5.75 -9.19
N PRO A 23 9.31 5.53 -10.22
CA PRO A 23 8.73 6.62 -10.99
C PRO A 23 7.75 7.43 -10.13
N ASP A 24 7.59 8.71 -10.47
CA ASP A 24 6.82 9.70 -9.69
C ASP A 24 5.38 9.26 -9.41
N TYR A 25 4.73 8.62 -10.39
CA TYR A 25 3.34 8.19 -10.24
C TYR A 25 3.15 7.16 -9.11
N MET A 26 4.20 6.40 -8.73
CA MET A 26 4.08 5.38 -7.68
C MET A 26 3.86 5.96 -6.28
N ILE A 27 4.24 7.22 -6.06
CA ILE A 27 4.05 7.87 -4.76
C ILE A 27 2.73 8.65 -4.67
N ASP A 28 1.93 8.71 -5.73
CA ASP A 28 0.71 9.53 -5.77
C ASP A 28 -0.29 9.14 -4.68
N ARG A 29 -0.48 7.84 -4.46
CA ARG A 29 -1.31 7.29 -3.37
C ARG A 29 -0.76 7.58 -1.98
N MET A 30 0.54 7.85 -1.87
CA MET A 30 1.21 8.08 -0.60
C MET A 30 1.42 9.57 -0.28
N ARG A 31 0.97 10.49 -1.13
CA ARG A 31 1.18 11.94 -0.95
C ARG A 31 0.60 12.52 0.35
N LYS A 32 -0.37 11.84 0.98
CA LYS A 32 -0.89 12.26 2.29
C LYS A 32 0.07 11.91 3.44
N PHE A 33 0.90 10.87 3.29
CA PHE A 33 1.83 10.44 4.33
C PHE A 33 3.00 11.40 4.48
N ARG A 34 3.41 11.60 5.72
CA ARG A 34 4.54 12.42 6.12
C ARG A 34 5.56 11.59 6.93
N PRO A 35 6.82 12.05 7.06
CA PRO A 35 7.79 11.40 7.94
C PRO A 35 7.27 11.12 9.35
N GLU A 36 6.53 12.07 9.91
CA GLU A 36 5.95 12.01 11.25
C GLU A 36 4.98 10.84 11.41
N ASP A 37 4.28 10.45 10.33
CA ASP A 37 3.35 9.31 10.36
C ASP A 37 4.07 7.99 10.61
N LEU A 38 5.31 7.83 10.15
CA LEU A 38 6.11 6.65 10.46
C LEU A 38 6.88 6.80 11.78
N ASP A 39 7.33 8.01 12.10
CA ASP A 39 8.15 8.26 13.28
C ASP A 39 7.36 8.19 14.59
N GLU A 40 6.11 8.63 14.58
CA GLU A 40 5.22 8.58 15.74
C GLU A 40 4.55 7.21 15.96
N LEU A 41 4.60 6.32 14.96
CA LEU A 41 4.23 4.92 15.15
C LEU A 41 5.22 4.23 16.10
N ARG A 42 4.68 3.36 16.97
CA ARG A 42 5.52 2.48 17.79
C ARG A 42 6.34 1.58 16.87
N LYS A 43 7.51 1.16 17.36
CA LYS A 43 8.42 0.31 16.58
C LYS A 43 7.72 -0.93 16.02
N ASN A 44 6.95 -1.65 16.83
CA ASN A 44 6.22 -2.84 16.40
C ASN A 44 5.16 -2.53 15.32
N GLU A 45 4.49 -1.38 15.39
CA GLU A 45 3.49 -0.96 14.40
C GLU A 45 4.16 -0.59 13.08
N ARG A 46 5.24 0.20 13.15
CA ARG A 46 6.05 0.61 12.00
C ARG A 46 6.63 -0.60 11.28
N ASP A 47 7.19 -1.55 12.02
CA ASP A 47 7.74 -2.79 11.48
C ASP A 47 6.62 -3.64 10.84
N ALA A 48 5.45 -3.74 11.48
CA ALA A 48 4.31 -4.47 10.96
C ALA A 48 3.76 -3.84 9.67
N VAL A 49 3.61 -2.52 9.63
CA VAL A 49 3.12 -1.76 8.46
C VAL A 49 4.08 -1.89 7.29
N THR A 50 5.36 -1.55 7.49
CA THR A 50 6.37 -1.60 6.43
C THR A 50 6.57 -3.02 5.89
N SER A 51 6.59 -4.02 6.78
CA SER A 51 6.66 -5.43 6.37
C SER A 51 5.41 -5.86 5.59
N ALA A 52 4.22 -5.42 5.98
CA ALA A 52 2.98 -5.77 5.30
C ALA A 52 2.91 -5.15 3.89
N ILE A 53 3.24 -3.87 3.76
CA ILE A 53 3.31 -3.17 2.47
C ILE A 53 4.25 -3.92 1.53
N GLY A 54 5.50 -4.11 1.95
CA GLY A 54 6.51 -4.74 1.10
C GLY A 54 6.11 -6.15 0.69
N ARG A 55 5.59 -6.96 1.62
CA ARG A 55 5.20 -8.35 1.33
C ARG A 55 4.06 -8.40 0.32
N VAL A 56 2.97 -7.66 0.54
CA VAL A 56 1.76 -7.78 -0.29
C VAL A 56 1.95 -7.09 -1.64
N ALA A 57 2.66 -5.97 -1.72
CA ALA A 57 3.02 -5.36 -3.00
C ALA A 57 3.87 -6.31 -3.86
N ARG A 58 4.84 -7.01 -3.25
CA ARG A 58 5.62 -8.05 -3.94
C ARG A 58 4.76 -9.21 -4.42
N GLN A 59 3.88 -9.73 -3.56
CA GLN A 59 2.95 -10.81 -3.93
C GLN A 59 2.03 -10.41 -5.09
N SER A 60 1.47 -9.20 -5.07
CA SER A 60 0.64 -8.67 -6.15
C SER A 60 1.40 -8.63 -7.47
N ARG A 61 2.62 -8.07 -7.45
CA ARG A 61 3.48 -8.00 -8.63
C ARG A 61 3.88 -9.37 -9.16
N ASP A 62 4.29 -10.28 -8.28
CA ASP A 62 4.77 -11.61 -8.66
C ASP A 62 3.61 -12.47 -9.19
N ALA A 63 2.38 -12.27 -8.70
CA ALA A 63 1.19 -12.91 -9.24
C ALA A 63 0.92 -12.48 -10.70
N ARG A 64 1.19 -11.22 -11.07
CA ARG A 64 1.14 -10.78 -12.48
C ARG A 64 2.27 -11.37 -13.31
N GLY A 65 3.45 -11.54 -12.71
CA GLY A 65 4.61 -12.15 -13.34
C GLY A 65 4.44 -13.64 -13.63
N ALA A 66 3.62 -14.36 -12.86
CA ALA A 66 3.32 -15.78 -13.10
C ALA A 66 2.62 -16.03 -14.45
N GLU A 67 2.03 -15.00 -15.05
CA GLU A 67 1.41 -15.05 -16.39
C GLU A 67 2.41 -14.77 -17.52
N LEU A 68 3.57 -14.19 -17.19
CA LEU A 68 4.66 -13.94 -18.14
C LEU A 68 5.53 -15.20 -18.19
N GLY A 69 5.69 -15.78 -19.38
CA GLY A 69 6.36 -17.06 -19.59
C GLY A 69 7.78 -17.12 -19.01
N ALA A 70 8.32 -18.34 -18.87
CA ALA A 70 9.66 -18.57 -18.34
C ALA A 70 10.73 -17.80 -19.14
N GLY A 71 11.32 -16.78 -18.54
CA GLY A 71 12.42 -15.99 -19.13
C GLY A 71 12.20 -14.48 -19.11
N GLU A 72 10.99 -14.00 -18.85
CA GLU A 72 10.77 -12.57 -18.66
C GLU A 72 11.19 -12.15 -17.24
N GLY A 73 11.90 -11.01 -17.15
CA GLY A 73 12.40 -10.49 -15.88
C GLY A 73 11.27 -10.19 -14.88
N ARG A 74 11.64 -10.00 -13.61
CA ARG A 74 10.74 -9.56 -12.54
C ARG A 74 9.92 -8.34 -13.02
N PRO A 75 8.57 -8.39 -13.03
CA PRO A 75 7.76 -7.28 -13.52
C PRO A 75 8.09 -5.99 -12.78
N GLU A 76 7.83 -4.84 -13.39
CA GLU A 76 7.84 -3.57 -12.66
C GLU A 76 6.62 -3.48 -11.72
N TYR A 77 6.74 -2.70 -10.64
CA TYR A 77 5.59 -2.37 -9.81
C TYR A 77 4.63 -1.44 -10.56
N VAL A 78 3.33 -1.64 -10.35
CA VAL A 78 2.27 -0.75 -10.85
C VAL A 78 1.47 -0.16 -9.69
N ASP A 79 0.65 0.87 -9.95
CA ASP A 79 -0.20 1.54 -8.93
C ASP A 79 -1.01 0.53 -8.10
N GLY A 80 -1.57 -0.50 -8.75
CA GLY A 80 -2.33 -1.56 -8.08
C GLY A 80 -1.53 -2.37 -7.05
N ASP A 81 -0.22 -2.55 -7.25
CA ASP A 81 0.63 -3.25 -6.28
C ASP A 81 0.82 -2.41 -5.00
N ILE A 82 0.91 -1.08 -5.16
CA ILE A 82 1.04 -0.14 -4.05
C ILE A 82 -0.28 -0.02 -3.29
N ASP A 83 -1.42 0.03 -3.99
CA ASP A 83 -2.75 0.01 -3.40
C ASP A 83 -2.92 -1.22 -2.47
N TRP A 84 -2.55 -2.41 -2.96
CA TRP A 84 -2.53 -3.62 -2.16
C TRP A 84 -1.62 -3.55 -0.93
N GLY A 85 -0.44 -2.97 -1.08
CA GLY A 85 0.47 -2.72 0.03
C GLY A 85 -0.17 -1.83 1.11
N LEU A 86 -0.83 -0.74 0.71
CA LEU A 86 -1.50 0.19 1.63
C LEU A 86 -2.71 -0.46 2.34
N ARG A 87 -3.48 -1.30 1.65
CA ARG A 87 -4.53 -2.09 2.31
C ARG A 87 -3.95 -3.04 3.35
N ALA A 88 -2.82 -3.67 3.05
CA ALA A 88 -2.12 -4.54 3.99
C ALA A 88 -1.55 -3.77 5.19
N ALA A 89 -1.07 -2.54 5.00
CA ALA A 89 -0.67 -1.64 6.09
C ALA A 89 -1.82 -1.38 7.05
N ARG A 90 -2.99 -1.01 6.51
CA ARG A 90 -4.21 -0.79 7.30
C ARG A 90 -4.54 -2.04 8.13
N SER A 91 -4.60 -3.21 7.51
CA SER A 91 -4.88 -4.45 8.24
C SER A 91 -3.83 -4.81 9.29
N ALA A 92 -2.56 -4.46 9.06
CA ALA A 92 -1.50 -4.66 10.05
C ALA A 92 -1.68 -3.78 11.30
N LEU A 93 -2.17 -2.55 11.14
CA LEU A 93 -2.54 -1.66 12.24
C LEU A 93 -3.82 -2.13 12.95
N GLU A 94 -4.84 -2.55 12.19
CA GLU A 94 -6.10 -3.06 12.75
C GLU A 94 -5.89 -4.33 13.59
N ALA A 95 -4.93 -5.17 13.21
CA ALA A 95 -4.54 -6.37 13.95
C ALA A 95 -3.89 -6.08 15.31
N GLN A 96 -3.40 -4.87 15.54
CA GLN A 96 -2.96 -4.47 16.88
C GLN A 96 -4.19 -4.27 17.78
N PRO A 97 -4.19 -4.79 19.02
CA PRO A 97 -5.29 -4.57 19.95
C PRO A 97 -5.55 -3.06 20.15
N ALA A 98 -6.81 -2.64 20.14
CA ALA A 98 -7.17 -1.21 20.20
C ALA A 98 -6.54 -0.47 21.40
N GLY A 99 -6.47 -1.10 22.57
CA GLY A 99 -5.82 -0.54 23.76
C GLY A 99 -4.28 -0.51 23.73
N GLN A 100 -3.66 -1.09 22.69
CA GLN A 100 -2.21 -1.15 22.48
C GLN A 100 -1.75 -0.38 21.23
N ARG A 101 -2.68 0.24 20.49
CA ARG A 101 -2.33 1.10 19.36
C ARG A 101 -1.79 2.45 19.86
N SER A 102 -0.84 3.02 19.14
CA SER A 102 -0.44 4.42 19.29
C SER A 102 -1.58 5.36 18.90
N GLU A 103 -1.51 6.60 19.38
CA GLU A 103 -2.40 7.67 18.94
C GLU A 103 -2.30 7.86 17.42
N LYS A 104 -1.07 7.92 16.90
CA LYS A 104 -0.82 7.96 15.46
C LYS A 104 -1.45 6.81 14.69
N ALA A 105 -1.36 5.57 15.18
CA ALA A 105 -2.00 4.43 14.53
C ALA A 105 -3.53 4.62 14.46
N ASN A 106 -4.17 5.19 15.48
CA ASN A 106 -5.60 5.46 15.45
C ASN A 106 -5.95 6.62 14.50
N GLU A 107 -5.15 7.68 14.46
CA GLU A 107 -5.30 8.78 13.49
C GLU A 107 -5.21 8.27 12.06
N LEU A 108 -4.15 7.52 11.74
CA LEU A 108 -3.94 6.96 10.41
C LEU A 108 -5.09 6.02 10.00
N LEU A 109 -5.63 5.23 10.93
CA LEU A 109 -6.79 4.38 10.66
C LEU A 109 -8.08 5.17 10.42
N ALA A 110 -8.25 6.30 11.10
CA ALA A 110 -9.41 7.17 10.93
C ALA A 110 -9.37 7.94 9.59
N ASP A 111 -8.17 8.39 9.18
CA ASP A 111 -7.94 9.14 7.94
C ASP A 111 -7.77 8.23 6.71
N CYS A 112 -7.71 6.91 6.90
CA CYS A 112 -7.51 5.95 5.83
C CYS A 112 -8.78 5.75 4.99
N GLU A 113 -8.83 6.41 3.83
CA GLU A 113 -9.82 6.16 2.77
C GLU A 113 -9.58 4.83 2.03
N CYS A 114 -8.50 4.09 2.32
CA CYS A 114 -8.18 2.85 1.62
C CYS A 114 -9.18 1.74 2.02
N PRO A 115 -9.83 1.04 1.07
CA PRO A 115 -10.72 -0.06 1.39
C PRO A 115 -9.98 -1.18 2.16
N ALA A 116 -10.69 -1.91 3.01
CA ALA A 116 -10.11 -3.02 3.76
C ALA A 116 -9.41 -4.01 2.82
N ALA A 117 -8.39 -4.74 3.31
CA ALA A 117 -7.69 -5.80 2.57
C ALA A 117 -8.56 -7.06 2.37
N THR A 118 -9.84 -6.88 2.07
CA THR A 118 -10.82 -7.93 1.80
C THR A 118 -11.33 -7.74 0.37
N GLY A 119 -10.96 -8.66 -0.53
CA GLY A 119 -11.42 -8.69 -1.92
C GLY A 119 -10.42 -9.36 -2.88
N PRO A 120 -10.84 -9.76 -4.09
CA PRO A 120 -9.94 -10.31 -5.10
C PRO A 120 -8.98 -9.24 -5.64
N THR A 121 -7.77 -9.66 -6.02
CA THR A 121 -6.72 -8.84 -6.65
C THR A 121 -7.28 -8.06 -7.86
N PRO A 122 -7.37 -6.71 -7.87
CA PRO A 122 -7.75 -5.97 -9.07
C PRO A 122 -6.57 -6.10 -10.03
N GLY A 123 -6.83 -6.76 -11.14
CA GLY A 123 -5.81 -7.27 -12.05
C GLY A 123 -6.23 -8.61 -12.65
N ARG A 124 -7.13 -9.36 -11.98
CA ARG A 124 -7.75 -10.54 -12.59
C ARG A 124 -9.00 -10.21 -13.39
N ASP A 125 -9.74 -9.18 -12.99
CA ASP A 125 -10.91 -8.68 -13.72
C ASP A 125 -10.71 -7.18 -13.98
N GLY A 126 -10.45 -6.83 -15.23
CA GLY A 126 -10.45 -5.45 -15.69
C GLY A 126 -11.83 -4.85 -15.51
N GLY A 127 -11.93 -3.86 -14.62
CA GLY A 127 -13.15 -3.12 -14.41
C GLY A 127 -12.86 -1.88 -13.59
N SER A 128 -12.65 -0.76 -14.27
CA SER A 128 -12.88 0.57 -13.71
C SER A 128 -14.23 0.58 -13.00
N GLY A 129 -14.25 0.87 -11.70
CA GLY A 129 -15.46 0.90 -10.88
C GLY A 129 -15.31 1.77 -9.65
N PHE A 130 -14.71 2.97 -9.82
CA PHE A 130 -15.29 4.13 -9.14
C PHE A 130 -16.58 4.41 -9.92
N ASP A 131 -17.74 4.07 -9.33
CA ASP A 131 -19.13 4.38 -9.72
C ASP A 131 -20.00 3.12 -9.64
N ASP A 132 -20.69 2.94 -8.51
CA ASP A 132 -22.10 2.55 -8.50
C ASP A 132 -22.72 2.83 -7.11
N PRO A 133 -23.43 3.95 -6.92
CA PRO A 133 -24.36 4.08 -5.81
C PRO A 133 -25.56 3.18 -6.14
N ILE A 134 -25.71 2.04 -5.45
CA ILE A 134 -26.96 1.28 -5.54
C ILE A 134 -28.03 2.05 -4.76
N ALA A 135 -28.69 2.95 -5.49
CA ALA A 135 -30.03 3.40 -5.21
C ALA A 135 -31.02 2.29 -5.62
N THR A 136 -31.77 1.81 -4.62
CA THR A 136 -33.19 1.40 -4.60
C THR A 136 -33.82 0.61 -5.77
N GLN A 137 -34.44 -0.53 -5.43
CA GLN A 137 -35.75 -1.11 -5.88
C GLN A 137 -35.77 -2.58 -5.39
N ASP A 138 -36.77 -3.18 -4.73
CA ASP A 138 -38.24 -2.99 -4.60
C ASP A 138 -38.67 -3.06 -3.12
#